data_AF-A0A438CFR3-F1
#
_entry.id   AF-A0A438CFR3-F1
#
_cell.length_a   1.000
_cell.length_b   1.000
_cell.length_c   1.000
_cell.angle_alpha   90.00
_cell.angle_beta   90.00
_cell.angle_gamma   90.00
#
_symmetry.space_group_name_H-M   'P 1'
#
loop_
_entity.id
_entity.type
_entity.pdbx_description
1 polymer ?
#
loop_
_entity_poly.entity_id
_entity_poly.type
_entity_poly.pdbx_seq_one_letter_code
_entity_poly.pdbx_strand_id
1 'polypeptide(L)'
;MAEEAGKASGIEKFDGTDFAYWRMQIEDYLYGRKLHLPLLGTKPESMKAEEWALLDRQVLGVIRLTLSRSVAHNVVKEKTTAD
;
A
#
# COMPACT_ATOMS: atom_id res chain seq x y z
N MET A 1 -2.36 -25.21 -5.46
CA MET A 1 -1.67 -24.77 -4.24
C MET A 1 -2.40 -23.54 -3.75
N ALA A 2 -3.08 -23.66 -2.61
CA ALA A 2 -3.74 -22.52 -1.98
C ALA A 2 -2.64 -21.65 -1.38
N GLU A 3 -2.49 -20.43 -1.89
CA GLU A 3 -1.70 -19.43 -1.17
C GLU A 3 -2.32 -19.25 0.20
N GLU A 4 -1.54 -19.56 1.23
CA GLU A 4 -1.76 -19.22 2.63
C GLU A 4 -1.81 -17.68 2.77
N ALA A 5 -2.90 -17.07 2.30
CA ALA A 5 -3.16 -15.63 2.37
C ALA A 5 -3.43 -15.13 3.80
N GLY A 6 -3.15 -15.95 4.83
CA GLY A 6 -3.40 -15.66 6.24
C GLY A 6 -2.17 -15.30 7.08
N LYS A 7 -0.94 -15.48 6.58
CA LYS A 7 0.32 -15.21 7.33
C LYS A 7 1.43 -14.53 6.51
N ALA A 8 1.11 -13.91 5.37
CA ALA A 8 2.06 -13.69 4.27
C ALA A 8 2.82 -12.34 4.24
N SER A 9 2.77 -11.51 5.27
CA SER A 9 3.64 -10.33 5.37
C SER A 9 3.94 -10.09 6.84
N GLY A 10 5.17 -10.24 7.29
CA GLY A 10 5.58 -9.94 8.68
C GLY A 10 5.49 -8.45 9.05
N ILE A 11 4.62 -7.70 8.39
CA ILE A 11 4.34 -6.28 8.63
C ILE A 11 3.34 -6.21 9.76
N GLU A 12 3.72 -5.49 10.80
CA GLU A 12 2.82 -5.19 11.91
C GLU A 12 1.63 -4.32 11.45
N LYS A 13 0.44 -4.54 12.02
CA LYS A 13 -0.71 -3.70 11.70
C LYS A 13 -0.58 -2.35 12.39
N PHE A 14 -0.65 -1.26 11.63
CA PHE A 14 -0.64 0.08 12.19
C PHE A 14 -1.92 0.38 12.95
N ASP A 15 -1.79 0.63 14.25
CA ASP A 15 -2.90 1.01 15.14
C ASP A 15 -2.93 2.49 15.50
N GLY A 16 -2.00 3.28 14.95
CA GLY A 16 -1.78 4.67 15.32
C GLY A 16 -0.47 4.89 16.07
N THR A 17 0.18 3.82 16.52
CA THR A 17 1.46 3.85 17.24
C THR A 17 2.63 3.61 16.28
N ASP A 18 3.76 4.26 16.56
CA ASP A 18 5.03 4.11 15.84
C ASP A 18 4.89 4.10 14.31
N PHE A 19 4.37 5.22 13.78
CA PHE A 19 4.20 5.42 12.35
C PHE A 19 5.50 5.23 11.57
N ALA A 20 6.65 5.62 12.15
CA ALA A 20 7.95 5.48 11.50
C ALA A 20 8.31 4.02 11.27
N TYR A 21 8.15 3.15 12.27
CA TYR A 21 8.42 1.73 12.14
C TYR A 21 7.46 1.02 11.18
N TRP A 22 6.16 1.33 11.26
CA TRP A 22 5.19 0.79 10.29
C TRP A 22 5.52 1.23 8.87
N ARG A 23 5.81 2.52 8.68
CA ARG A 23 6.14 3.11 7.37
C ARG A 23 7.36 2.43 6.76
N MET A 24 8.41 2.21 7.54
CA MET A 24 9.60 1.48 7.10
C MET A 24 9.25 0.08 6.56
N GLN A 25 8.46 -0.70 7.31
CA GLN A 25 8.08 -2.05 6.92
C GLN A 25 7.23 -2.09 5.62
N ILE A 26 6.25 -1.18 5.49
CA ILE A 26 5.40 -1.15 4.30
C ILE A 26 6.14 -0.63 3.06
N GLU A 27 7.04 0.35 3.21
CA GLU A 27 7.90 0.82 2.13
C GLU A 27 8.78 -0.33 1.61
N ASP A 28 9.52 -1.01 2.48
CA ASP A 28 10.37 -2.16 2.11
C ASP A 28 9.58 -3.27 1.40
N TYR A 29 8.37 -3.57 1.89
CA TYR A 29 7.50 -4.56 1.27
C TYR A 29 7.08 -4.16 -0.16
N LEU A 30 6.66 -2.90 -0.34
CA LEU A 30 6.25 -2.39 -1.65
C LEU A 30 7.42 -2.35 -2.64
N TYR A 31 8.62 -1.97 -2.18
CA TYR A 31 9.84 -2.05 -2.99
C TYR A 31 10.15 -3.50 -3.41
N GLY A 32 10.14 -4.45 -2.45
CA GLY A 32 10.39 -5.86 -2.72
C GLY A 32 9.39 -6.50 -3.69
N ARG A 33 8.15 -5.98 -3.74
CA ARG A 33 7.09 -6.43 -4.67
C ARG A 33 7.02 -5.64 -5.97
N LYS A 34 7.90 -4.67 -6.20
CA LYS A 34 7.87 -3.73 -7.36
C LYS A 34 6.57 -2.92 -7.44
N LEU A 35 5.94 -2.64 -6.30
CA LEU A 35 4.72 -1.84 -6.15
C LEU A 35 5.00 -0.43 -5.62
N HIS A 36 6.24 0.04 -5.67
CA HIS A 36 6.66 1.32 -5.07
C HIS A 36 6.31 2.56 -5.90
N LEU A 37 5.98 2.42 -7.19
CA LEU A 37 5.82 3.58 -8.08
C LEU A 37 4.74 4.58 -7.63
N PRO A 38 3.54 4.16 -7.15
CA PRO A 38 2.55 5.11 -6.65
C PRO A 38 3.01 5.93 -5.44
N LEU A 39 4.01 5.46 -4.67
CA LEU A 39 4.57 6.22 -3.54
C LEU A 39 5.27 7.50 -3.98
N LEU A 40 5.69 7.58 -5.25
CA LEU A 40 6.32 8.78 -5.82
C LEU A 40 5.29 9.89 -6.12
N GLY A 41 4.00 9.59 -6.07
CA GLY A 41 2.90 10.55 -6.25
C GLY A 41 2.62 10.96 -7.70
N THR A 42 3.57 10.78 -8.63
CA THR A 42 3.43 11.17 -10.03
C THR A 42 3.49 9.98 -10.99
N LYS A 43 2.53 9.90 -11.91
CA LYS A 43 2.50 8.89 -12.98
C LYS A 43 3.66 9.11 -13.97
N PRO A 44 4.49 8.09 -14.28
CA PRO A 44 5.45 8.17 -15.37
C PRO A 44 4.76 8.46 -16.71
N GLU A 45 5.38 9.29 -17.56
CA GLU A 45 4.83 9.62 -18.90
C GLU A 45 4.64 8.37 -19.77
N SER A 46 5.54 7.39 -19.63
CA SER A 46 5.52 6.13 -20.38
C SER A 46 4.42 5.15 -19.96
N MET A 47 3.75 5.37 -18.83
CA MET A 47 2.73 4.46 -18.30
C MET A 47 1.31 4.92 -18.68
N LYS A 48 0.44 3.98 -19.04
CA LYS A 48 -0.97 4.30 -19.34
C LYS A 48 -1.74 4.70 -18.08
N ALA A 49 -2.78 5.52 -18.25
CA ALA A 49 -3.60 5.98 -17.13
C ALA A 49 -4.32 4.82 -16.42
N GLU A 50 -4.78 3.83 -17.17
CA GLU A 50 -5.48 2.65 -16.65
C GLU A 50 -4.53 1.74 -15.86
N GLU A 51 -3.31 1.56 -16.36
CA GLU A 51 -2.25 0.81 -15.68
C GLU A 51 -1.84 1.49 -14.37
N TRP A 52 -1.73 2.82 -14.39
CA TRP A 52 -1.45 3.63 -13.20
C TRP A 52 -2.57 3.52 -12.17
N ALA A 53 -3.84 3.66 -12.58
CA ALA A 53 -4.99 3.55 -11.69
C ALA A 53 -5.12 2.15 -11.07
N LEU A 54 -4.78 1.11 -11.83
CA LEU A 54 -4.74 -0.26 -11.30
C LEU A 54 -3.64 -0.41 -10.25
N LEU A 55 -2.44 0.11 -10.52
CA LEU A 55 -1.30 0.04 -9.62
C LEU A 55 -1.55 0.84 -8.32
N ASP A 56 -2.10 2.04 -8.43
CA ASP A 56 -2.53 2.86 -7.29
C ASP A 56 -3.53 2.10 -6.41
N ARG A 57 -4.56 1.48 -7.03
CA ARG A 57 -5.54 0.67 -6.30
C ARG A 57 -4.91 -0.54 -5.61
N GLN A 58 -3.92 -1.18 -6.21
CA GLN A 58 -3.19 -2.30 -5.60
C GLN A 58 -2.40 -1.84 -4.37
N VAL A 59 -1.65 -0.75 -4.48
CA VAL A 59 -0.87 -0.18 -3.37
C VAL A 59 -1.79 0.25 -2.23
N LEU A 60 -2.89 0.95 -2.51
CA LEU A 60 -3.92 1.27 -1.52
C LEU A 60 -4.47 0.03 -0.83
N GLY A 61 -4.70 -1.05 -1.58
CA GLY A 61 -5.15 -2.33 -1.04
C GLY A 61 -4.15 -2.90 -0.04
N VAL A 62 -2.86 -2.94 -0.38
CA VAL A 62 -1.81 -3.44 0.52
C VAL A 62 -1.73 -2.56 1.78
N ILE A 63 -1.67 -1.24 1.62
CA ILE A 63 -1.64 -0.30 2.75
C ILE A 63 -2.84 -0.56 3.67
N ARG A 64 -4.07 -0.62 3.14
CA ARG A 64 -5.28 -0.86 3.95
C ARG A 64 -5.24 -2.18 4.71
N LEU A 65 -4.63 -3.22 4.14
CA LEU A 65 -4.49 -4.54 4.79
C LEU A 65 -3.47 -4.54 5.94
N THR A 66 -2.51 -3.60 5.93
CA THR A 66 -1.53 -3.41 7.02
C THR A 66 -1.97 -2.38 8.05
N LEU A 67 -3.23 -1.90 7.97
CA LEU A 67 -3.83 -1.08 9.01
C LEU A 67 -4.66 -1.93 9.97
N SER A 68 -4.70 -1.50 11.22
CA SER A 68 -5.71 -1.97 12.17
C SER A 68 -7.11 -1.59 11.68
N ARG A 69 -8.13 -2.30 12.16
CA ARG A 69 -9.52 -2.05 11.76
C ARG A 69 -9.93 -0.60 11.99
N SER A 70 -9.57 -0.02 13.14
CA SER A 70 -9.94 1.34 13.52
C SER A 70 -9.32 2.39 12.60
N VAL A 71 -8.09 2.18 12.14
CA VAL A 71 -7.39 3.11 11.24
C VAL A 71 -7.81 2.91 9.78
N ALA A 72 -8.04 1.67 9.34
CA ALA A 72 -8.41 1.35 7.95
C ALA A 72 -9.67 2.05 7.46
N HIS A 73 -10.64 2.30 8.36
CA HIS A 73 -11.88 3.01 8.02
C HIS A 73 -11.65 4.47 7.59
N ASN A 74 -10.59 5.11 8.08
CA ASN A 74 -10.29 6.52 7.78
C ASN A 74 -9.75 6.70 6.36
N VAL A 75 -9.05 5.70 5.83
CA VAL A 75 -8.34 5.80 4.53
C VAL A 75 -9.13 5.21 3.36
N VAL A 76 -10.38 4.79 3.58
CA VAL A 76 -11.19 4.10 2.56
C VAL A 76 -11.52 4.98 1.35
N LYS A 77 -11.49 6.30 1.52
CA LYS A 77 -11.78 7.30 0.47
C LYS A 77 -10.52 7.96 -0.11
N GLU A 78 -9.35 7.68 0.45
CA GLU A 78 -8.08 8.29 0.04
C GLU A 78 -7.51 7.63 -1.23
N LYS A 79 -6.75 8.42 -2.00
CA LYS A 79 -5.92 7.99 -3.13
C LYS A 79 -4.44 8.07 -2.72
N THR A 80 -3.57 7.21 -3.25
CA THR A 80 -2.13 7.32 -2.96
C THR A 80 -1.43 8.37 -3.83
N THR A 81 -2.08 8.81 -4.91
CA THR A 81 -1.56 9.83 -5.84
C THR A 81 -2.33 11.13 -5.69
N ALA A 82 -1.63 12.26 -5.84
CA ALA A 82 -2.28 13.56 -5.97
C ALA A 82 -3.10 13.63 -7.27
N ASP A 83 -4.23 14.36 -7.25
CA ASP A 83 -4.98 14.72 -8.47
C ASP A 83 -4.16 15.64 -9.40
#